data_AF-A0A1I3NYA2-F1
#
_entry.id   AF-A0A1I3NYA2-F1
#
_cell.length_a   1.000
_cell.length_b   1.000
_cell.length_c   1.000
_cell.angle_alpha   90.00
_cell.angle_beta   90.00
_cell.angle_gamma   90.00
#
_symmetry.space_group_name_H-M   'P 1'
#
loop_
_entity.id
_entity.type
_entity.pdbx_description
1 polymer ?
#
loop_
_entity_poly.entity_id
_entity_poly.type
_entity_poly.pdbx_seq_one_letter_code
_entity_poly.pdbx_strand_id
1 'polypeptide(L)'
;MDYPLSGETEAHASFILNAVPQQKQIGSKVVNSIERGDGAVTAYSQNGKVYSVRIRSPFSGDVRGIRIGYTKDEVIRVLGKPNKLWPVHDGIARWFYDAESFMRVDFDPETNVVEVIYV
;
A
#
# COMPACT_ATOMS: atom_id res chain seq x y z
N MET A 1 14.18 -1.93 1.25
CA MET A 1 14.01 -0.54 0.75
C MET A 1 12.53 -0.24 0.81
N ASP A 2 12.13 0.84 1.47
CA ASP A 2 10.74 1.31 1.46
C ASP A 2 10.35 1.75 0.05
N TYR A 3 9.06 1.72 -0.26
CA TYR A 3 8.59 2.15 -1.57
C TYR A 3 8.97 3.62 -1.78
N PRO A 4 9.40 4.04 -2.99
CA PRO A 4 10.08 5.33 -3.21
C PRO A 4 9.31 6.60 -2.82
N LEU A 5 8.03 6.48 -2.46
CA LEU A 5 7.19 7.61 -2.06
C LEU A 5 6.95 7.70 -0.55
N SER A 6 7.27 6.67 0.23
CA SER A 6 7.02 6.68 1.68
C SER A 6 7.97 7.66 2.38
N GLY A 7 7.41 8.64 3.11
CA GLY A 7 8.19 9.69 3.78
C GLY A 7 8.56 10.89 2.90
N GLU A 8 8.28 10.83 1.60
CA GLU A 8 8.57 11.89 0.65
C GLU A 8 7.63 13.10 0.78
N THR A 9 8.02 14.19 0.12
CA THR A 9 7.17 15.40 0.06
C THR A 9 5.97 15.19 -0.86
N GLU A 10 4.86 15.88 -0.56
CA GLU A 10 3.68 15.93 -1.43
C GLU A 10 4.03 16.40 -2.85
N ALA A 11 4.90 17.40 -2.99
CA ALA A 11 5.35 17.90 -4.29
C ALA A 11 6.11 16.83 -5.10
N HIS A 12 6.99 16.07 -4.45
CA HIS A 12 7.71 14.98 -5.09
C HIS A 12 6.77 13.85 -5.51
N ALA A 13 5.83 13.46 -4.65
CA ALA A 13 4.82 12.46 -4.98
C ALA A 13 3.93 12.89 -6.15
N SER A 14 3.49 14.15 -6.18
CA SER A 14 2.74 14.72 -7.32
C SER A 14 3.52 14.67 -8.63
N PHE A 15 4.82 14.95 -8.58
CA PHE A 15 5.69 14.86 -9.75
C PHE A 15 5.81 13.40 -10.25
N ILE A 16 6.14 12.45 -9.36
CA ILE A 16 6.32 11.04 -9.72
C ILE A 16 5.02 10.40 -10.23
N LEU A 17 3.89 10.70 -9.58
CA LEU A 17 2.59 10.13 -9.95
C LEU A 17 1.91 10.88 -11.10
N ASN A 18 2.50 12.00 -11.55
CA ASN A 18 1.93 12.91 -12.54
C ASN A 18 0.46 13.27 -12.21
N ALA A 19 0.22 13.65 -10.96
CA ALA A 19 -1.11 13.86 -10.41
C ALA A 19 -1.12 14.99 -9.36
N VAL A 20 -2.26 15.66 -9.25
CA VAL A 20 -2.47 16.72 -8.25
C VAL A 20 -3.09 16.15 -6.97
N PRO A 21 -2.72 16.69 -5.79
CA PRO A 21 -3.35 16.28 -4.54
C PRO A 21 -4.85 16.61 -4.55
N GLN A 22 -5.67 15.64 -4.14
CA GLN A 22 -7.10 15.81 -3.91
C GLN A 22 -7.41 15.52 -2.45
N GLN A 23 -8.14 16.42 -1.80
CA GLN A 23 -8.62 16.19 -0.45
C GLN A 23 -9.64 15.05 -0.44
N LYS A 24 -9.42 14.08 0.45
CA LYS A 24 -10.35 12.98 0.71
C LYS A 24 -10.59 12.86 2.20
N GLN A 25 -11.85 12.59 2.54
CA GLN A 25 -12.23 12.24 3.91
C GLN A 25 -12.06 10.73 4.10
N ILE A 26 -11.19 10.34 5.04
CA ILE A 26 -10.95 8.96 5.44
C ILE A 26 -11.26 8.85 6.92
N GLY A 27 -12.42 8.26 7.25
CA GLY A 27 -12.97 8.29 8.60
C GLY A 27 -13.24 9.72 9.06
N SER A 28 -12.69 10.10 10.21
CA SER A 28 -12.79 11.46 10.76
C SER A 28 -11.67 12.41 10.29
N LYS A 29 -10.74 11.93 9.46
CA LYS A 29 -9.58 12.72 9.00
C LYS A 29 -9.77 13.18 7.57
N VAL A 30 -9.34 14.41 7.29
CA VAL A 30 -9.13 14.89 5.92
C VAL A 30 -7.65 14.72 5.60
N VAL A 31 -7.37 14.03 4.50
CA VAL A 31 -6.01 13.81 4.00
C VAL A 31 -5.94 14.18 2.54
N ASN A 32 -4.74 14.47 2.06
CA ASN A 32 -4.49 14.62 0.64
C ASN A 32 -4.23 13.24 0.05
N SER A 33 -4.81 12.99 -1.12
CA SER A 33 -4.58 11.78 -1.92
C SER A 33 -4.07 12.17 -3.30
N ILE A 34 -3.00 11.52 -3.74
CA ILE A 34 -2.37 11.75 -5.03
C ILE A 34 -2.42 10.41 -5.74
N GLU A 35 -3.27 10.30 -6.75
CA GLU A 35 -3.55 9.02 -7.42
C GLU A 35 -3.02 9.07 -8.85
N ARG A 36 -2.18 8.08 -9.19
CA ARG A 36 -1.71 7.90 -10.56
C ARG A 36 -2.91 7.69 -11.49
N GLY A 37 -2.84 8.15 -12.73
CA GLY A 37 -3.97 8.13 -13.67
C GLY A 37 -4.61 6.76 -13.95
N ASP A 38 -3.92 5.65 -13.64
CA ASP A 38 -4.43 4.28 -13.77
C ASP A 38 -4.96 3.69 -12.44
N GLY A 39 -4.93 4.46 -11.35
CA GLY A 39 -5.38 4.05 -10.02
C GLY A 39 -4.49 3.03 -9.31
N ALA A 40 -3.36 2.64 -9.91
CA ALA A 40 -2.53 1.55 -9.36
C ALA A 40 -1.70 1.96 -8.15
N VAL A 41 -1.37 3.26 -8.04
CA VAL A 41 -0.60 3.84 -6.94
C VAL A 41 -1.30 5.07 -6.42
N THR A 42 -1.58 5.11 -5.12
CA THR A 42 -2.14 6.27 -4.43
C THR A 42 -1.24 6.62 -3.25
N ALA A 43 -0.63 7.81 -3.26
CA ALA A 43 0.06 8.35 -2.09
C ALA A 43 -0.92 9.15 -1.22
N TYR A 44 -0.88 8.94 0.08
CA TYR A 44 -1.62 9.71 1.08
C TYR A 44 -0.68 10.62 1.85
N SER A 45 -0.97 11.91 1.85
CA SER A 45 -0.17 12.91 2.55
C SER A 45 -0.96 13.66 3.60
N GLN A 46 -0.25 14.07 4.64
CA GLN A 46 -0.72 14.96 5.69
C GLN A 46 0.41 15.91 6.04
N ASN A 47 0.09 17.21 6.22
CA ASN A 47 1.10 18.25 6.52
C ASN A 47 2.25 18.29 5.49
N GLY A 48 1.94 18.06 4.21
CA GLY A 48 2.90 18.10 3.10
C GLY A 48 3.85 16.89 2.99
N LYS A 49 3.66 15.84 3.79
CA LYS A 49 4.46 14.61 3.74
C LYS A 49 3.60 13.38 3.48
N VAL A 50 4.10 12.48 2.64
CA VAL A 50 3.49 11.18 2.39
C VAL A 50 3.72 10.27 3.59
N TYR A 51 2.63 9.78 4.19
CA TYR A 51 2.68 8.87 5.33
C TYR A 51 2.26 7.44 4.96
N SER A 52 1.62 7.24 3.82
CA SER A 52 1.28 5.91 3.32
C SER A 52 1.08 5.91 1.81
N VAL A 53 1.42 4.80 1.18
CA VAL A 53 1.19 4.54 -0.24
C VAL A 53 0.38 3.26 -0.38
N ARG A 54 -0.73 3.32 -1.12
CA ARG A 54 -1.54 2.16 -1.50
C ARG A 54 -1.21 1.75 -2.93
N ILE A 55 -0.95 0.46 -3.11
CA ILE A 55 -0.57 -0.15 -4.38
C ILE A 55 -1.55 -1.28 -4.69
N ARG A 56 -2.09 -1.32 -5.91
CA ARG A 56 -3.07 -2.31 -6.38
C ARG A 56 -2.96 -2.53 -7.88
N SER A 57 -3.71 -3.49 -8.43
CA SER A 57 -3.87 -3.63 -9.87
C SER A 57 -4.32 -2.31 -10.51
N PRO A 58 -3.75 -1.88 -11.67
CA PRO A 58 -2.89 -2.64 -12.59
C PRO A 58 -1.36 -2.51 -12.36
N PHE A 59 -0.89 -2.29 -11.12
CA PHE A 59 0.55 -2.16 -10.85
C PHE A 59 1.30 -3.46 -11.17
N SER A 60 2.33 -3.36 -12.02
CA SER A 60 3.11 -4.50 -12.54
C SER A 60 4.49 -4.66 -11.91
N GLY A 61 4.92 -3.70 -11.08
CA GLY A 61 6.18 -3.79 -10.34
C GLY A 61 6.08 -4.69 -9.11
N ASP A 62 7.16 -4.72 -8.32
CA ASP A 62 7.16 -5.35 -7.00
C ASP A 62 7.34 -4.33 -5.87
N VAL A 63 6.93 -4.73 -4.67
CA VAL A 63 7.14 -3.99 -3.42
C VAL A 63 7.85 -4.94 -2.47
N ARG A 64 9.14 -4.68 -2.20
CA ARG A 64 10.00 -5.59 -1.43
C ARG A 64 9.97 -7.03 -1.98
N GLY A 65 9.91 -7.19 -3.31
CA GLY A 65 9.93 -8.48 -3.99
C GLY A 65 8.57 -9.18 -4.15
N ILE A 66 7.48 -8.67 -3.55
CA ILE A 66 6.13 -9.22 -3.77
C ILE A 66 5.34 -8.41 -4.80
N ARG A 67 4.40 -9.06 -5.49
CA ARG A 67 3.58 -8.44 -6.54
C ARG A 67 2.10 -8.61 -6.26
N ILE A 68 1.28 -7.74 -6.87
CA ILE A 68 -0.17 -7.95 -6.94
C ILE A 68 -0.44 -9.29 -7.64
N GLY A 69 -1.35 -10.09 -7.08
CA GLY A 69 -1.68 -11.43 -7.57
C GLY A 69 -0.85 -12.57 -6.97
N TYR A 70 0.15 -12.30 -6.11
CA TYR A 70 0.86 -13.38 -5.40
C TYR A 70 -0.05 -14.10 -4.42
N THR A 71 0.11 -15.41 -4.31
CA THR A 71 -0.51 -16.23 -3.27
C THR A 71 0.13 -16.00 -1.90
N LYS A 72 -0.58 -16.37 -0.83
CA LYS A 72 -0.05 -16.36 0.54
C LYS A 72 1.29 -17.09 0.69
N ASP A 73 1.45 -18.23 0.04
CA ASP A 73 2.69 -19.02 0.10
C ASP A 73 3.86 -18.33 -0.62
N GLU A 74 3.59 -17.66 -1.74
CA GLU A 74 4.60 -16.85 -2.43
C GLU A 74 5.03 -15.65 -1.59
N VAL A 75 4.08 -14.97 -0.92
CA VAL A 75 4.41 -13.89 0.02
C VAL A 75 5.27 -14.42 1.17
N ILE A 76 4.92 -15.56 1.78
CA ILE A 76 5.72 -16.17 2.86
C ILE A 76 7.12 -16.54 2.37
N ARG A 77 7.26 -17.02 1.13
CA ARG A 77 8.56 -17.38 0.56
C ARG A 77 9.48 -16.17 0.40
N VAL A 78 8.92 -15.00 0.09
CA VAL A 78 9.69 -13.76 -0.15
C VAL A 78 9.93 -12.98 1.15
N LEU A 79 8.89 -12.77 1.95
CA LEU A 79 8.92 -11.89 3.13
C LEU A 79 9.00 -12.65 4.46
N GLY A 80 8.87 -13.97 4.45
CA GLY A 80 8.66 -14.75 5.66
C GLY A 80 7.24 -14.62 6.22
N LYS A 81 7.05 -15.12 7.44
CA LYS A 81 5.76 -15.05 8.14
C LYS A 81 5.46 -13.61 8.57
N PRO A 82 4.19 -13.17 8.52
CA PRO A 82 3.82 -11.84 9.00
C PRO A 82 4.07 -11.71 10.50
N ASN A 83 4.41 -10.51 10.95
CA ASN A 83 4.60 -10.22 12.37
C ASN A 83 3.27 -10.24 13.13
N LYS A 84 2.20 -9.74 12.50
CA LYS A 84 0.85 -9.67 13.06
C LYS A 84 -0.19 -9.90 11.97
N LEU A 85 -1.31 -10.49 12.38
CA LEU A 85 -2.53 -10.52 11.59
C LEU A 85 -3.43 -9.38 12.05
N TRP A 86 -4.20 -8.79 11.14
CA TRP A 86 -5.21 -7.82 11.54
C TRP A 86 -6.30 -8.52 12.36
N PRO A 87 -6.73 -7.96 13.50
CA PRO A 87 -7.66 -8.63 14.41
C PRO A 87 -9.13 -8.55 13.96
N VAL A 88 -9.42 -7.98 12.79
CA VAL A 88 -10.80 -7.85 12.28
C VAL A 88 -11.14 -9.05 11.41
N HIS A 89 -12.23 -9.73 11.76
CA HIS A 89 -12.76 -10.88 11.03
C HIS A 89 -13.85 -10.45 10.04
N ASP A 90 -13.47 -9.70 9.00
CA ASP A 90 -14.37 -9.28 7.91
C ASP A 90 -14.16 -10.09 6.62
N GLY A 91 -13.51 -11.25 6.74
CA GLY A 91 -13.18 -12.13 5.62
C GLY A 91 -11.91 -11.75 4.86
N ILE A 92 -11.41 -10.53 5.04
CA ILE A 92 -10.18 -10.06 4.36
C ILE A 92 -8.98 -10.40 5.24
N ALA A 93 -8.13 -11.29 4.74
CA ALA A 93 -6.85 -11.57 5.38
C ALA A 93 -5.92 -10.36 5.18
N ARG A 94 -5.41 -9.81 6.28
CA ARG A 94 -4.48 -8.68 6.27
C ARG A 94 -3.26 -8.99 7.13
N TRP A 95 -2.10 -8.88 6.52
CA TRP A 95 -0.81 -9.28 7.09
C TRP A 95 0.07 -8.06 7.29
N PHE A 96 0.67 -7.93 8.47
CA PHE A 96 1.59 -6.84 8.80
C PHE A 96 3.03 -7.33 8.85
N TYR A 97 3.90 -6.57 8.20
CA TYR A 97 5.34 -6.74 8.17
C TYR A 97 5.96 -5.44 8.70
N ASP A 98 6.08 -5.33 10.03
CA ASP A 98 6.48 -4.11 10.74
C ASP A 98 7.86 -4.22 11.41
N ALA A 99 8.60 -5.32 11.20
CA ALA A 99 9.86 -5.58 11.89
C ALA A 99 10.98 -4.57 11.56
N GLU A 100 11.02 -4.08 10.32
CA GLU A 100 12.01 -3.08 9.88
C GLU A 100 11.33 -1.78 9.48
N SER A 101 10.28 -1.87 8.67
CA SER A 101 9.48 -0.73 8.23
C SER A 101 8.07 -1.18 7.89
N PHE A 102 7.09 -0.32 8.15
CA PHE A 102 5.68 -0.62 8.00
C PHE A 102 5.37 -1.20 6.61
N MET A 103 4.58 -2.27 6.59
CA MET A 103 3.98 -2.80 5.38
C MET A 103 2.75 -3.62 5.73
N ARG A 104 1.65 -3.40 5.00
CA ARG A 104 0.44 -4.21 5.09
C ARG A 104 0.13 -4.85 3.75
N VAL A 105 -0.18 -6.13 3.76
CA VAL A 105 -0.60 -6.89 2.58
C VAL A 105 -2.02 -7.37 2.81
N ASP A 106 -2.95 -6.92 1.96
CA ASP A 106 -4.35 -7.31 1.98
C ASP A 106 -4.58 -8.32 0.85
N PHE A 107 -5.24 -9.44 1.18
CA PHE A 107 -5.55 -10.51 0.24
C PHE A 107 -7.02 -10.48 -0.15
N ASP A 108 -7.28 -10.75 -1.43
CA ASP A 108 -8.62 -10.96 -1.95
C ASP A 108 -9.26 -12.18 -1.25
N PRO A 109 -10.47 -12.04 -0.70
CA PRO A 109 -11.11 -13.09 0.12
C PRO A 109 -11.57 -14.31 -0.70
N GLU A 110 -11.80 -14.14 -2.01
CA GLU A 110 -12.32 -15.20 -2.88
C GLU A 110 -11.16 -16.02 -3.47
N THR A 111 -10.11 -15.34 -3.90
CA THR A 111 -8.98 -15.92 -4.65
C THR A 111 -7.72 -16.13 -3.81
N ASN A 112 -7.65 -15.56 -2.60
CA ASN A 112 -6.50 -15.64 -1.69
C ASN A 112 -5.17 -15.13 -2.26
N VAL A 113 -5.22 -14.19 -3.21
CA VAL A 113 -4.04 -13.53 -3.77
C VAL A 113 -3.92 -12.09 -3.25
N VAL A 114 -2.71 -11.51 -3.32
CA VAL A 114 -2.45 -10.12 -2.94
C VAL A 114 -3.29 -9.19 -3.82
N GLU A 115 -4.19 -8.44 -3.19
CA GLU A 115 -5.04 -7.46 -3.86
C GLU A 115 -4.48 -6.05 -3.69
N VAL A 116 -4.03 -5.72 -2.47
CA VAL A 116 -3.56 -4.39 -2.10
C VAL A 116 -2.34 -4.48 -1.19
N ILE A 117 -1.38 -3.59 -1.41
CA ILE A 117 -0.21 -3.39 -0.57
C ILE A 117 -0.21 -1.96 -0.03
N TYR A 118 0.08 -1.80 1.25
CA TYR A 118 0.34 -0.51 1.89
C TYR A 118 1.76 -0.47 2.44
N VAL A 119 2.42 0.67 2.27
CA VAL A 119 3.79 0.99 2.72
C VAL A 119 3.88 2.48 3.05
#